data_AF-A0A103R5P6-F1
#
_entry.id   AF-A0A103R5P6-F1
#
_cell.length_a   1.000
_cell.length_b   1.000
_cell.length_c   1.000
_cell.angle_alpha   90.00
_cell.angle_beta   90.00
_cell.angle_gamma   90.00
#
_symmetry.space_group_name_H-M   'P 1'
#
loop_
_entity.id
_entity.type
_entity.pdbx_description
1 polymer ?
#
loop_
_entity_poly.entity_id
_entity_poly.type
_entity_poly.pdbx_seq_one_letter_code
_entity_poly.pdbx_strand_id
1 'polypeptide(L)'
;MIGDRERPSDTFVFTVAPLGMHLSGLFALALEKSTPDLKDVKSIPQQMHGILDDARFYSFCFSMKKGDGLPIDRQQIGDGLRELVRTLKLQGAPGDTFARNLSEALSKVRANSFSTKLFSDILFTASIVSYLICLISRTSPLRPDRIGWFSDRDRITSAYGELVKHLIALEVPTACSENFEGWRGPVVGLNEQRPGALWCDGILRVPDYLAGTLSVLCFENETMSTEANKFVDMLQNVMAGERSIRVFRASLSPAVSVREMIFEPLKA
;
A
#
# COMPACT_ATOMS: atom_id res chain seq x y z
N MET A 1 1.36 2.62 -9.94
CA MET A 1 0.50 3.83 -9.90
C MET A 1 -0.93 3.38 -10.14
N ILE A 2 -1.86 3.65 -9.22
CA ILE A 2 -3.23 3.11 -9.29
C ILE A 2 -4.11 4.05 -10.11
N GLY A 3 -4.84 3.51 -11.08
CA GLY A 3 -5.80 4.27 -11.88
C GLY A 3 -5.20 5.19 -12.94
N ASP A 4 -3.88 5.13 -13.16
CA ASP A 4 -3.22 5.83 -14.26
C ASP A 4 -3.67 5.23 -15.59
N ARG A 5 -4.25 6.05 -16.48
CA ARG A 5 -4.83 5.61 -17.75
C ARG A 5 -3.79 5.12 -18.75
N GLU A 6 -2.56 5.62 -18.69
CA GLU A 6 -1.49 5.31 -19.64
C GLU A 6 -0.67 4.09 -19.20
N ARG A 7 -0.81 3.68 -17.93
CA ARG A 7 -0.13 2.49 -17.39
C ARG A 7 -0.89 1.19 -17.64
N PRO A 8 -0.21 0.10 -18.02
CA PRO A 8 -0.84 -1.20 -18.22
C PRO A 8 -1.31 -1.90 -16.92
N SER A 9 -0.73 -1.57 -15.76
CA SER A 9 -1.02 -2.25 -14.50
C SER A 9 -1.28 -1.28 -13.35
N ASP A 10 -2.19 -1.66 -12.45
CA ASP A 10 -2.32 -1.02 -11.13
C ASP A 10 -1.24 -1.60 -10.21
N THR A 11 -0.60 -0.77 -9.39
CA THR A 11 0.50 -1.23 -8.51
C THR A 11 0.36 -0.64 -7.12
N PHE A 12 0.45 -1.51 -6.12
CA PHE A 12 0.52 -1.17 -4.69
C PHE A 12 1.92 -1.51 -4.19
N VAL A 13 2.58 -0.58 -3.50
CA VAL A 13 3.89 -0.83 -2.92
C VAL A 13 3.87 -0.46 -1.45
N PHE A 14 4.33 -1.39 -0.61
CA PHE A 14 4.44 -1.22 0.83
C PHE A 14 5.90 -1.40 1.23
N THR A 15 6.52 -0.33 1.71
CA THR A 15 7.90 -0.37 2.17
C THR A 15 7.94 -0.36 3.70
N VAL A 16 8.68 -1.33 4.26
CA VAL A 16 8.92 -1.49 5.69
C VAL A 16 10.31 -0.94 5.99
N ALA A 17 10.42 -0.13 7.04
CA ALA A 17 11.69 0.38 7.53
C ALA A 17 11.69 0.42 9.07
N PRO A 18 12.81 0.12 9.75
CA PRO A 18 12.90 0.20 11.20
C PRO A 18 12.97 1.68 11.64
N LEU A 19 11.90 2.16 12.28
CA LEU A 19 11.82 3.51 12.86
C LEU A 19 12.50 3.58 14.25
N GLY A 20 13.81 3.31 14.30
CA GLY A 20 14.64 3.40 15.52
C GLY A 20 15.57 4.63 15.54
N MET A 21 16.72 4.56 16.24
CA MET A 21 17.72 5.65 16.30
C MET A 21 18.31 6.08 14.94
N HIS A 22 18.04 5.33 13.87
CA HIS A 22 18.49 5.64 12.51
C HIS A 22 17.51 6.53 11.73
N LEU A 23 16.38 6.89 12.32
CA LEU A 23 15.31 7.62 11.65
C LEU A 23 15.80 8.97 11.10
N SER A 24 16.46 9.77 11.93
CA SER A 24 16.99 11.08 11.54
C SER A 24 18.02 10.99 10.43
N GLY A 25 18.86 9.95 10.40
CA GLY A 25 19.81 9.70 9.32
C GLY A 25 19.16 9.26 8.01
N LEU A 26 18.12 8.42 8.09
CA LEU A 26 17.31 7.99 6.93
C LEU A 26 16.53 9.17 6.33
N PHE A 27 15.94 10.01 7.19
CA PHE A 27 15.25 11.23 6.75
C PHE A 27 16.21 12.26 6.21
N ALA A 28 17.35 12.49 6.85
CA ALA A 28 18.38 13.39 6.32
C ALA A 28 18.83 12.93 4.93
N LEU A 29 19.08 11.63 4.74
CA LEU A 29 19.38 11.07 3.41
C LEU A 29 18.24 11.28 2.41
N ALA A 30 16.98 11.06 2.79
CA ALA A 30 15.83 11.20 1.90
C ALA A 30 15.47 12.67 1.58
N LEU A 31 15.68 13.60 2.52
CA LEU A 31 15.48 15.04 2.37
C LEU A 31 16.65 15.73 1.66
N GLU A 32 17.90 15.42 2.02
CA GLU A 32 19.11 15.96 1.38
C GLU A 32 19.20 15.51 -0.07
N LYS A 33 18.81 14.27 -0.35
CA LYS A 33 18.72 13.71 -1.71
C LYS A 33 17.33 13.86 -2.29
N SER A 34 16.59 14.93 -1.97
CA SER A 34 15.23 15.10 -2.50
C SER A 34 15.26 15.12 -4.03
N THR A 35 15.10 13.96 -4.64
CA THR A 35 15.03 13.80 -6.09
C THR A 35 13.75 14.47 -6.59
N PRO A 36 13.69 14.92 -7.85
CA PRO A 36 12.43 15.39 -8.41
C PRO A 36 11.39 14.26 -8.36
N ASP A 37 10.10 14.63 -8.42
CA ASP A 37 9.02 13.65 -8.55
C ASP A 37 9.34 12.72 -9.72
N LEU A 38 8.95 11.45 -9.63
CA LEU A 38 9.17 10.49 -10.71
C LEU A 38 8.60 11.00 -12.05
N LYS A 39 7.56 11.83 -12.00
CA LYS A 39 6.96 12.47 -13.18
C LYS A 39 7.89 13.50 -13.84
N ASP A 40 8.78 14.10 -13.07
CA ASP A 40 9.63 15.21 -13.50
C ASP A 40 11.03 14.76 -13.95
N VAL A 41 11.35 13.46 -13.80
CA VAL A 41 12.66 12.91 -14.18
C VAL A 41 12.60 12.09 -15.47
N LYS A 42 13.59 12.29 -16.34
CA LYS A 42 13.79 11.49 -17.57
C LYS A 42 14.52 10.17 -17.31
N SER A 43 15.28 10.11 -16.22
CA SER A 43 16.00 8.93 -15.74
C SER A 43 16.05 8.98 -14.23
N ILE A 44 16.20 7.82 -13.60
CA ILE A 44 16.16 7.74 -12.14
C ILE A 44 17.49 8.23 -11.57
N PRO A 45 17.49 9.17 -10.60
CA PRO A 45 18.74 9.71 -10.09
C PRO A 45 19.54 8.64 -9.34
N GLN A 46 20.86 8.62 -9.54
CA GLN A 46 21.77 7.65 -8.88
C GLN A 46 21.64 7.65 -7.34
N GLN A 47 21.29 8.80 -6.75
CA GLN A 47 21.04 8.90 -5.31
C GLN A 47 19.88 8.02 -4.84
N MET A 48 18.86 7.81 -5.70
CA MET A 48 17.71 6.97 -5.42
C MET A 48 18.08 5.48 -5.49
N HIS A 49 19.01 5.07 -6.36
CA HIS A 49 19.52 3.70 -6.38
C HIS A 49 20.07 3.29 -5.02
N GLY A 50 20.89 4.16 -4.40
CA GLY A 50 21.45 3.87 -3.09
C GLY A 50 20.43 3.80 -1.95
N ILE A 51 19.24 4.40 -2.08
CA ILE A 51 18.15 4.26 -1.09
C ILE A 51 17.36 2.99 -1.36
N LEU A 52 17.09 2.69 -2.64
CA LEU A 52 16.36 1.49 -3.05
C LEU A 52 17.14 0.20 -2.77
N ASP A 53 18.47 0.28 -2.79
CA ASP A 53 19.41 -0.81 -2.50
C ASP A 53 19.76 -0.92 -1.00
N ASP A 54 19.24 -0.01 -0.17
CA ASP A 54 19.54 -0.02 1.25
C ASP A 54 18.76 -1.13 1.97
N ALA A 55 19.49 -2.10 2.54
CA ALA A 55 18.94 -3.27 3.22
C ALA A 55 18.02 -2.96 4.43
N ARG A 56 17.97 -1.70 4.89
CA ARG A 56 17.03 -1.26 5.93
C ARG A 56 15.62 -1.09 5.40
N PHE A 57 15.44 -0.91 4.10
CA PHE A 57 14.14 -0.87 3.46
C PHE A 57 13.80 -2.24 2.89
N TYR A 58 12.58 -2.69 3.13
CA TYR A 58 12.07 -3.92 2.51
C TYR A 58 10.72 -3.62 1.87
N SER A 59 10.59 -3.87 0.56
CA SER A 59 9.40 -3.49 -0.20
C SER A 59 8.63 -4.70 -0.71
N PHE A 60 7.33 -4.71 -0.41
CA PHE A 60 6.35 -5.63 -0.98
C PHE A 60 5.62 -4.90 -2.11
N CYS A 61 5.78 -5.39 -3.32
CA CYS A 61 5.22 -4.77 -4.52
C CYS A 61 4.16 -5.69 -5.13
N PHE A 62 2.92 -5.22 -5.22
CA PHE A 62 1.82 -5.97 -5.82
C PHE A 62 1.43 -5.32 -7.13
N SER A 63 1.56 -6.06 -8.23
CA SER A 63 1.06 -5.66 -9.53
C SER A 63 -0.23 -6.39 -9.84
N MET A 64 -1.21 -5.62 -10.28
CA MET A 64 -2.55 -6.08 -10.60
C MET A 64 -2.91 -5.70 -12.03
N LYS A 65 -3.69 -6.55 -12.69
CA LYS A 65 -4.26 -6.20 -13.99
C LYS A 65 -5.12 -4.96 -13.82
N LYS A 66 -5.01 -4.03 -14.76
CA LYS A 66 -5.89 -2.87 -14.80
C LYS A 66 -7.36 -3.29 -14.84
N GLY A 67 -8.15 -2.72 -13.94
CA GLY A 67 -9.56 -3.05 -13.82
C GLY A 67 -9.86 -4.29 -12.98
N ASP A 68 -8.84 -5.03 -12.51
CA ASP A 68 -9.06 -6.05 -11.48
C ASP A 68 -9.59 -5.40 -10.21
N GLY A 69 -10.57 -6.06 -9.60
CA GLY A 69 -11.17 -5.67 -8.34
C GLY A 69 -11.92 -6.85 -7.77
N LEU A 70 -12.28 -6.74 -6.50
CA LEU A 70 -13.17 -7.68 -5.86
C LEU A 70 -14.49 -7.71 -6.64
N PRO A 71 -15.05 -8.90 -6.92
CA PRO A 71 -16.33 -9.06 -7.62
C PRO A 71 -17.49 -8.73 -6.68
N ILE A 72 -17.50 -7.53 -6.13
CA ILE A 72 -18.48 -7.02 -5.18
C ILE A 72 -19.29 -5.90 -5.82
N ASP A 73 -20.61 -6.03 -5.76
CA ASP A 73 -21.50 -4.99 -6.22
C ASP A 73 -21.77 -3.95 -5.12
N ARG A 74 -22.39 -2.85 -5.53
CA ARG A 74 -22.72 -1.73 -4.65
C ARG A 74 -23.69 -2.09 -3.53
N GLN A 75 -24.60 -3.04 -3.77
CA GLN A 75 -25.56 -3.49 -2.77
C GLN A 75 -24.86 -4.32 -1.70
N GLN A 76 -24.03 -5.29 -2.10
CA GLN A 76 -23.22 -6.10 -1.20
C GLN A 76 -22.32 -5.23 -0.32
N ILE A 77 -21.69 -4.20 -0.90
CA ILE A 77 -20.90 -3.23 -0.14
C ILE A 77 -21.76 -2.49 0.90
N GLY A 78 -22.93 -2.00 0.49
CA GLY A 78 -23.84 -1.27 1.36
C GLY A 78 -24.40 -2.12 2.51
N ASP A 79 -24.63 -3.41 2.27
CA ASP A 79 -25.10 -4.35 3.29
C ASP A 79 -23.97 -4.74 4.25
N GLY A 80 -22.76 -5.00 3.74
CA GLY A 80 -21.58 -5.28 4.56
C GLY A 80 -21.21 -4.12 5.51
N LEU A 81 -21.20 -2.88 5.00
CA LEU A 81 -20.95 -1.70 5.84
C LEU A 81 -22.04 -1.47 6.88
N ARG A 82 -23.31 -1.75 6.54
CA ARG A 82 -24.42 -1.63 7.49
C ARG A 82 -24.27 -2.62 8.64
N GLU A 83 -23.90 -3.85 8.32
CA GLU A 83 -23.67 -4.89 9.31
C GLU A 83 -22.46 -4.56 10.20
N LEU A 84 -21.38 -4.03 9.62
CA LEU A 84 -20.23 -3.57 10.38
C LEU A 84 -20.62 -2.46 11.38
N VAL A 85 -21.36 -1.44 10.92
CA VAL A 85 -21.85 -0.37 11.80
C VAL A 85 -22.75 -0.92 12.92
N ARG A 86 -23.62 -1.90 12.60
CA ARG A 86 -24.49 -2.53 13.59
C ARG A 86 -23.69 -3.27 14.66
N THR A 87 -22.73 -4.09 14.26
CA THR A 87 -21.88 -4.88 15.17
C THR A 87 -21.07 -3.98 16.11
N LEU A 88 -20.48 -2.91 15.59
CA LEU A 88 -19.70 -1.96 16.40
C LEU A 88 -20.55 -1.25 17.45
N LYS A 89 -21.78 -0.88 17.11
CA LYS A 89 -22.74 -0.28 18.06
C LYS A 89 -23.11 -1.26 19.18
N LEU A 90 -23.31 -2.54 18.85
CA LEU A 90 -23.65 -3.58 19.82
C LEU A 90 -22.49 -3.90 20.77
N GLN A 91 -21.24 -3.80 20.30
CA GLN A 91 -20.04 -4.06 21.09
C GLN A 91 -19.64 -2.89 22.02
N GLY A 92 -20.41 -1.80 22.04
CA GLY A 92 -20.11 -0.64 22.88
C GLY A 92 -18.79 0.04 22.52
N ALA A 93 -18.38 -0.03 21.24
CA ALA A 93 -17.13 0.55 20.79
C ALA A 93 -17.02 2.03 21.21
N PRO A 94 -15.96 2.44 21.93
CA PRO A 94 -15.84 3.79 22.44
C PRO A 94 -15.45 4.72 21.30
N GLY A 95 -16.39 5.58 20.89
CA GLY A 95 -16.10 6.73 20.03
C GLY A 95 -17.22 7.00 19.03
N ASP A 96 -18.02 8.03 19.30
CA ASP A 96 -18.98 8.60 18.34
C ASP A 96 -18.35 8.83 16.97
N THR A 97 -17.05 9.15 16.91
CA THR A 97 -16.30 9.41 15.69
C THR A 97 -16.18 8.18 14.77
N PHE A 98 -15.92 6.98 15.30
CA PHE A 98 -15.67 5.80 14.47
C PHE A 98 -16.96 5.30 13.78
N ALA A 99 -18.03 5.16 14.58
CA ALA A 99 -19.34 4.79 14.07
C ALA A 99 -19.91 5.89 13.13
N ARG A 100 -19.63 7.18 13.41
CA ARG A 100 -19.99 8.28 12.52
C ARG A 100 -19.26 8.20 11.18
N ASN A 101 -17.94 8.01 11.16
CA ASN A 101 -17.18 7.96 9.92
C ASN A 101 -17.58 6.75 9.06
N LEU A 102 -17.85 5.59 9.66
CA LEU A 102 -18.41 4.44 8.92
C LEU A 102 -19.83 4.70 8.41
N SER A 103 -20.64 5.45 9.17
CA SER A 103 -21.96 5.89 8.71
C SER A 103 -21.86 6.90 7.56
N GLU A 104 -20.84 7.76 7.53
CA GLU A 104 -20.52 8.64 6.39
C GLU A 104 -20.06 7.85 5.18
N ALA A 105 -19.24 6.80 5.37
CA ALA A 105 -18.90 5.89 4.27
C ALA A 105 -20.16 5.23 3.69
N LEU A 106 -21.05 4.73 4.56
CA LEU A 106 -22.33 4.14 4.17
C LEU A 106 -23.26 5.12 3.43
N SER A 107 -23.31 6.39 3.84
CA SER A 107 -24.10 7.40 3.14
C SER A 107 -23.54 7.67 1.74
N LYS A 108 -22.21 7.70 1.60
CA LYS A 108 -21.51 7.84 0.32
C LYS A 108 -21.71 6.65 -0.60
N VAL A 109 -21.88 5.42 -0.08
CA VAL A 109 -22.27 4.26 -0.91
C VAL A 109 -23.55 4.54 -1.69
N ARG A 110 -24.49 5.33 -1.16
CA ARG A 110 -25.75 5.70 -1.86
C ARG A 110 -25.61 6.87 -2.83
N ALA A 111 -24.49 7.57 -2.85
CA ALA A 111 -24.23 8.66 -3.79
C ALA A 111 -23.82 8.15 -5.18
N ASN A 112 -24.24 8.85 -6.24
CA ASN A 112 -23.88 8.49 -7.62
C ASN A 112 -22.36 8.56 -7.90
N SER A 113 -21.61 9.26 -7.06
CA SER A 113 -20.15 9.36 -7.15
C SER A 113 -19.40 8.17 -6.54
N PHE A 114 -20.10 7.16 -6.01
CA PHE A 114 -19.48 5.99 -5.41
C PHE A 114 -18.80 5.11 -6.48
N SER A 115 -17.52 4.78 -6.26
CA SER A 115 -16.74 3.88 -7.10
C SER A 115 -16.51 2.55 -6.38
N THR A 116 -17.06 1.47 -6.93
CA THR A 116 -16.84 0.09 -6.45
C THR A 116 -15.38 -0.32 -6.60
N LYS A 117 -14.70 0.10 -7.68
CA LYS A 117 -13.26 -0.12 -7.87
C LYS A 117 -12.45 0.55 -6.76
N LEU A 118 -12.69 1.84 -6.47
CA LEU A 118 -12.00 2.53 -5.38
C LEU A 118 -12.26 1.86 -4.03
N PHE A 119 -13.48 1.39 -3.80
CA PHE A 119 -13.80 0.64 -2.59
C PHE A 119 -13.06 -0.70 -2.53
N SER A 120 -12.96 -1.43 -3.63
CA SER A 120 -12.13 -2.63 -3.73
C SER A 120 -10.66 -2.34 -3.44
N ASP A 121 -10.11 -1.24 -3.94
CA ASP A 121 -8.73 -0.84 -3.70
C ASP A 121 -8.49 -0.49 -2.21
N ILE A 122 -9.48 0.14 -1.57
CA ILE A 122 -9.49 0.40 -0.12
C ILE A 122 -9.50 -0.90 0.68
N LEU A 123 -10.36 -1.86 0.32
CA LEU A 123 -10.41 -3.16 1.00
C LEU A 123 -9.09 -3.91 0.84
N PHE A 124 -8.57 -3.99 -0.39
CA PHE A 124 -7.30 -4.64 -0.67
C PHE A 124 -6.16 -4.02 0.14
N THR A 125 -6.07 -2.69 0.16
CA THR A 125 -5.07 -1.96 0.93
C THR A 125 -5.19 -2.26 2.42
N ALA A 126 -6.40 -2.20 2.98
CA ALA A 126 -6.62 -2.47 4.40
C ALA A 126 -6.24 -3.90 4.78
N SER A 127 -6.62 -4.89 3.97
CA SER A 127 -6.30 -6.30 4.21
C SER A 127 -4.79 -6.56 4.12
N ILE A 128 -4.12 -6.07 3.08
CA ILE A 128 -2.68 -6.28 2.90
C ILE A 128 -1.88 -5.56 4.00
N VAL A 129 -2.19 -4.30 4.29
CA VAL A 129 -1.51 -3.56 5.37
C VAL A 129 -1.70 -4.28 6.70
N SER A 130 -2.91 -4.73 7.03
CA SER A 130 -3.19 -5.41 8.29
C SER A 130 -2.44 -6.74 8.40
N TYR A 131 -2.42 -7.51 7.32
CA TYR A 131 -1.66 -8.76 7.24
C TYR A 131 -0.16 -8.51 7.39
N LEU A 132 0.40 -7.53 6.68
CA LEU A 132 1.83 -7.19 6.76
C LEU A 132 2.21 -6.71 8.15
N ILE A 133 1.43 -5.82 8.77
CA ILE A 133 1.62 -5.37 10.16
C ILE A 133 1.72 -6.58 11.08
N CYS A 134 0.78 -7.52 10.94
CA CYS A 134 0.74 -8.68 11.79
C CYS A 134 1.94 -9.63 11.57
N LEU A 135 2.23 -9.93 10.31
CA LEU A 135 3.33 -10.77 9.90
C LEU A 135 4.67 -10.21 10.40
N ILE A 136 4.94 -8.93 10.15
CA ILE A 136 6.18 -8.25 10.56
C ILE A 136 6.30 -8.30 12.08
N SER A 137 5.24 -7.94 12.78
CA SER A 137 5.28 -7.84 14.24
C SER A 137 5.48 -9.18 14.94
N ARG A 138 5.09 -10.28 14.30
CA ARG A 138 5.22 -11.61 14.90
C ARG A 138 6.46 -12.38 14.44
N THR A 139 6.80 -12.28 13.16
CA THR A 139 7.87 -13.08 12.55
C THR A 139 9.22 -12.36 12.53
N SER A 140 9.24 -11.02 12.61
CA SER A 140 10.50 -10.28 12.73
C SER A 140 11.19 -10.59 14.05
N PRO A 141 12.53 -10.74 14.08
CA PRO A 141 13.31 -10.82 15.31
C PRO A 141 13.10 -9.61 16.25
N LEU A 142 12.75 -8.45 15.69
CA LEU A 142 12.52 -7.22 16.46
C LEU A 142 11.21 -7.24 17.24
N ARG A 143 10.22 -8.02 16.78
CA ARG A 143 8.85 -8.11 17.35
C ARG A 143 8.29 -6.75 17.83
N PRO A 144 8.15 -5.76 16.92
CA PRO A 144 7.69 -4.44 17.31
C PRO A 144 6.32 -4.49 17.99
N ASP A 145 6.21 -3.80 19.12
CA ASP A 145 4.95 -3.58 19.85
C ASP A 145 4.20 -2.34 19.33
N ARG A 146 4.85 -1.54 18.48
CA ARG A 146 4.31 -0.34 17.83
C ARG A 146 4.71 -0.29 16.36
N ILE A 147 3.75 -0.02 15.49
CA ILE A 147 3.98 0.18 14.05
C ILE A 147 3.32 1.48 13.60
N GLY A 148 4.03 2.27 12.80
CA GLY A 148 3.46 3.41 12.08
C GLY A 148 3.15 3.04 10.64
N TRP A 149 1.94 3.32 10.16
CA TRP A 149 1.62 3.33 8.74
C TRP A 149 1.62 4.79 8.24
N PHE A 150 2.51 5.04 7.28
CA PHE A 150 2.66 6.32 6.61
C PHE A 150 2.29 6.12 5.15
N SER A 151 1.22 6.76 4.71
CA SER A 151 0.78 6.70 3.31
C SER A 151 0.85 8.08 2.67
N ASP A 152 0.98 8.08 1.36
CA ASP A 152 0.81 9.26 0.52
C ASP A 152 -0.63 9.84 0.62
N ARG A 153 -0.83 10.98 -0.04
CA ARG A 153 -2.12 11.66 -0.12
C ARG A 153 -2.83 11.27 -1.40
N ASP A 154 -3.41 10.07 -1.38
CA ASP A 154 -4.16 9.54 -2.51
C ASP A 154 -5.67 9.44 -2.25
N ARG A 155 -6.38 8.92 -3.25
CA ARG A 155 -7.83 8.69 -3.13
C ARG A 155 -8.16 7.54 -2.18
N ILE A 156 -7.27 6.57 -2.00
CA ILE A 156 -7.52 5.42 -1.11
C ILE A 156 -7.54 5.87 0.35
N THR A 157 -6.59 6.71 0.73
CA THR A 157 -6.42 7.23 2.09
C THR A 157 -7.42 8.30 2.48
N SER A 158 -7.93 9.07 1.52
CA SER A 158 -8.86 10.18 1.76
C SER A 158 -10.34 9.86 1.49
N ALA A 159 -10.65 8.83 0.70
CA ALA A 159 -12.01 8.54 0.31
C ALA A 159 -12.88 8.06 1.48
N TYR A 160 -14.18 8.31 1.34
CA TYR A 160 -15.22 7.80 2.22
C TYR A 160 -15.00 8.09 3.71
N GLY A 161 -14.37 9.22 4.04
CA GLY A 161 -14.09 9.59 5.44
C GLY A 161 -12.88 8.84 6.00
N GLU A 162 -11.82 8.69 5.20
CA GLU A 162 -10.61 7.94 5.55
C GLU A 162 -10.88 6.47 5.91
N LEU A 163 -11.84 5.84 5.20
CA LEU A 163 -12.34 4.49 5.52
C LEU A 163 -11.22 3.46 5.69
N VAL A 164 -10.15 3.53 4.88
CA VAL A 164 -9.02 2.60 4.96
C VAL A 164 -8.37 2.57 6.34
N LYS A 165 -8.22 3.73 7.00
CA LYS A 165 -7.64 3.84 8.34
C LYS A 165 -8.49 3.11 9.38
N HIS A 166 -9.81 3.24 9.23
CA HIS A 166 -10.77 2.60 10.10
C HIS A 166 -10.81 1.08 9.92
N LEU A 167 -10.74 0.62 8.67
CA LEU A 167 -10.63 -0.80 8.37
C LEU A 167 -9.34 -1.37 8.95
N ILE A 168 -8.18 -0.75 8.76
CA ILE A 168 -6.91 -1.22 9.33
C ILE A 168 -6.97 -1.33 10.86
N ALA A 169 -7.58 -0.35 11.54
CA ALA A 169 -7.73 -0.39 13.00
C ALA A 169 -8.59 -1.57 13.50
N LEU A 170 -9.54 -2.06 12.69
CA LEU A 170 -10.37 -3.24 12.99
C LEU A 170 -9.72 -4.56 12.56
N GLU A 171 -9.10 -4.55 11.39
CA GLU A 171 -8.54 -5.72 10.73
C GLU A 171 -7.26 -6.18 11.42
N VAL A 172 -6.39 -5.28 11.90
CA VAL A 172 -5.12 -5.68 12.55
C VAL A 172 -5.36 -6.61 13.77
N PRO A 173 -6.21 -6.25 14.76
CA PRO A 173 -6.46 -7.16 15.88
C PRO A 173 -7.10 -8.48 15.47
N THR A 174 -7.98 -8.45 14.47
CA THR A 174 -8.69 -9.63 13.95
C THR A 174 -7.71 -10.57 13.25
N ALA A 175 -6.98 -10.05 12.26
CA ALA A 175 -5.97 -10.79 11.51
C ALA A 175 -4.89 -11.38 12.44
N CYS A 176 -4.44 -10.64 13.45
CA CYS A 176 -3.48 -11.18 14.41
C CYS A 176 -4.05 -12.26 15.31
N SER A 177 -5.28 -12.09 15.77
CA SER A 177 -5.93 -13.09 16.62
C SER A 177 -6.11 -14.41 15.87
N GLU A 178 -6.52 -14.35 14.60
CA GLU A 178 -6.76 -15.53 13.76
C GLU A 178 -5.46 -16.24 13.36
N ASN A 179 -4.41 -15.49 13.04
CA ASN A 179 -3.16 -16.08 12.55
C ASN A 179 -2.18 -16.45 13.68
N PHE A 180 -2.33 -15.88 14.87
CA PHE A 180 -1.34 -16.00 15.96
C PHE A 180 -1.96 -16.15 17.35
N GLU A 181 -2.73 -17.22 17.53
CA GLU A 181 -3.17 -17.73 18.85
C GLU A 181 -3.86 -16.67 19.74
N GLY A 182 -4.72 -15.83 19.16
CA GLY A 182 -5.48 -14.83 19.91
C GLY A 182 -4.71 -13.55 20.25
N TRP A 183 -3.48 -13.38 19.75
CA TRP A 183 -2.72 -12.15 19.93
C TRP A 183 -3.35 -10.98 19.16
N ARG A 184 -3.59 -9.83 19.83
CA ARG A 184 -4.30 -8.68 19.23
C ARG A 184 -3.45 -7.74 18.37
N GLY A 185 -2.20 -8.08 18.10
CA GLY A 185 -1.32 -7.22 17.29
C GLY A 185 -0.64 -6.09 18.07
N PRO A 186 0.21 -5.28 17.39
CA PRO A 186 0.86 -4.11 17.96
C PRO A 186 -0.08 -2.90 18.06
N VAL A 187 0.36 -1.84 18.72
CA VAL A 187 -0.28 -0.52 18.61
C VAL A 187 0.03 0.07 17.24
N VAL A 188 -1.01 0.45 16.49
CA VAL A 188 -0.87 1.03 15.15
C VAL A 188 -1.07 2.54 15.20
N GLY A 189 -0.03 3.29 14.81
CA GLY A 189 -0.09 4.72 14.56
C GLY A 189 -0.33 5.01 13.09
N LEU A 190 -1.20 5.97 12.78
CA LEU A 190 -1.53 6.38 11.41
C LEU A 190 -1.18 7.85 11.22
N ASN A 191 -0.61 8.23 10.07
CA ASN A 191 -0.37 9.64 9.80
C ASN A 191 -1.67 10.43 9.59
N GLU A 192 -1.70 11.63 10.17
CA GLU A 192 -2.73 12.61 9.86
C GLU A 192 -2.46 13.23 8.50
N GLN A 193 -3.53 13.37 7.72
CA GLN A 193 -3.47 14.03 6.41
C GLN A 193 -3.61 15.54 6.65
N ARG A 194 -2.47 16.23 6.79
CA ARG A 194 -2.42 17.70 6.97
C ARG A 194 -2.05 18.42 5.67
N PRO A 195 -2.52 19.66 5.46
CA PRO A 195 -2.01 20.53 4.39
C PRO A 195 -0.51 20.82 4.58
N GLY A 196 0.26 20.89 3.49
CA GLY A 196 1.70 21.15 3.51
C GLY A 196 2.58 19.91 3.33
N ALA A 197 3.90 20.07 3.45
CA ALA A 197 4.84 18.95 3.36
C ALA A 197 4.71 18.06 4.61
N LEU A 198 4.59 16.75 4.43
CA LEU A 198 4.68 15.81 5.53
C LEU A 198 6.15 15.54 5.83
N TRP A 199 6.47 15.36 7.11
CA TRP A 199 7.82 14.95 7.53
C TRP A 199 8.26 13.63 6.88
N CYS A 200 7.30 12.79 6.46
CA CYS A 200 7.54 11.51 5.80
C CYS A 200 7.65 11.58 4.26
N ASP A 201 7.41 12.74 3.62
CA ASP A 201 7.33 12.85 2.15
C ASP A 201 8.60 12.33 1.44
N GLY A 202 9.78 12.52 2.03
CA GLY A 202 11.04 12.01 1.46
C GLY A 202 11.09 10.48 1.39
N ILE A 203 10.60 9.78 2.42
CA ILE A 203 10.61 8.31 2.47
C ILE A 203 9.49 7.71 1.63
N LEU A 204 8.35 8.41 1.49
CA LEU A 204 7.25 7.97 0.63
C LEU A 204 7.64 7.88 -0.86
N ARG A 205 8.75 8.50 -1.26
CA ARG A 205 9.27 8.38 -2.63
C ARG A 205 9.79 6.99 -2.96
N VAL A 206 10.26 6.22 -1.98
CA VAL A 206 10.74 4.85 -2.22
C VAL A 206 9.63 3.98 -2.83
N PRO A 207 8.46 3.84 -2.19
CA PRO A 207 7.36 3.11 -2.79
C PRO A 207 6.86 3.76 -4.08
N ASP A 208 6.91 5.09 -4.25
CA ASP A 208 6.48 5.76 -5.49
C ASP A 208 7.35 5.37 -6.69
N TYR A 209 8.67 5.36 -6.55
CA TYR A 209 9.60 4.97 -7.62
C TYR A 209 9.39 3.51 -8.02
N LEU A 210 9.22 2.61 -7.04
CA LEU A 210 8.92 1.20 -7.29
C LEU A 210 7.54 1.03 -7.96
N ALA A 211 6.51 1.74 -7.48
CA ALA A 211 5.16 1.66 -8.00
C ALA A 211 5.06 2.21 -9.42
N GLY A 212 5.81 3.27 -9.73
CA GLY A 212 5.90 3.82 -11.08
C GLY A 212 6.64 2.88 -12.02
N THR A 213 7.77 2.34 -11.58
CA THR A 213 8.57 1.37 -12.33
C THR A 213 7.76 0.13 -12.69
N LEU A 214 7.08 -0.50 -11.73
CA LEU A 214 6.29 -1.71 -11.99
C LEU A 214 5.03 -1.45 -12.82
N SER A 215 4.44 -0.26 -12.70
CA SER A 215 3.21 0.05 -13.43
C SER A 215 3.39 0.06 -14.95
N VAL A 216 4.62 0.14 -15.47
CA VAL A 216 4.91 0.08 -16.91
C VAL A 216 4.89 -1.34 -17.48
N LEU A 217 4.86 -2.35 -16.61
CA LEU A 217 4.87 -3.76 -17.00
C LEU A 217 3.44 -4.28 -17.14
N CYS A 218 3.19 -5.07 -18.18
CA CYS A 218 1.97 -5.86 -18.34
C CYS A 218 2.33 -7.34 -18.20
N PHE A 219 2.15 -7.91 -17.01
CA PHE A 219 2.50 -9.30 -16.74
C PHE A 219 1.61 -10.32 -17.46
N GLU A 220 0.46 -9.91 -17.98
CA GLU A 220 -0.45 -10.80 -18.70
C GLU A 220 0.03 -11.11 -20.11
N ASN A 221 0.56 -10.07 -20.77
CA ASN A 221 0.98 -10.13 -22.15
C ASN A 221 2.50 -10.15 -22.28
N GLU A 222 3.22 -10.12 -21.15
CA GLU A 222 4.69 -10.01 -21.07
C GLU A 222 5.21 -8.81 -21.88
N THR A 223 4.46 -7.71 -21.86
CA THR A 223 4.78 -6.47 -22.58
C THR A 223 5.12 -5.34 -21.62
N MET A 224 5.72 -4.29 -22.17
CA MET A 224 6.04 -3.06 -21.47
C MET A 224 5.44 -1.86 -22.20
N SER A 225 5.03 -0.83 -21.47
CA SER A 225 4.63 0.45 -22.08
C SER A 225 5.81 1.10 -22.80
N THR A 226 5.56 1.97 -23.78
CA THR A 226 6.61 2.71 -24.49
C THR A 226 7.42 3.64 -23.58
N GLU A 227 6.86 4.05 -22.44
CA GLU A 227 7.57 4.82 -21.42
C GLU A 227 8.55 4.00 -20.59
N ALA A 228 8.61 2.67 -20.79
CA ALA A 228 9.47 1.79 -20.02
C ALA A 228 10.96 2.13 -20.15
N ASN A 229 11.39 2.81 -21.21
CA ASN A 229 12.80 3.16 -21.44
C ASN A 229 13.43 3.91 -20.26
N LYS A 230 12.66 4.75 -19.54
CA LYS A 230 13.17 5.46 -18.34
C LYS A 230 13.31 4.57 -17.10
N PHE A 231 12.74 3.37 -17.16
CA PHE A 231 12.63 2.41 -16.06
C PHE A 231 13.40 1.11 -16.29
N VAL A 232 13.93 0.87 -17.50
CA VAL A 232 14.73 -0.33 -17.82
C VAL A 232 15.87 -0.51 -16.82
N ASP A 233 16.57 0.58 -16.53
CA ASP A 233 17.67 0.60 -15.57
C ASP A 233 17.24 0.16 -14.16
N MET A 234 16.11 0.64 -13.66
CA MET A 234 15.55 0.16 -12.38
C MET A 234 15.17 -1.32 -12.41
N LEU A 235 14.56 -1.77 -13.50
CA LEU A 235 14.11 -3.15 -13.61
C LEU A 235 15.32 -4.10 -13.56
N GLN A 236 16.41 -3.74 -14.23
CA GLN A 236 17.63 -4.53 -14.30
C GLN A 236 18.50 -4.41 -13.04
N ASN A 237 18.72 -3.19 -12.55
CA ASN A 237 19.73 -2.91 -11.53
C ASN A 237 19.16 -2.79 -10.12
N VAL A 238 17.84 -2.70 -9.95
CA VAL A 238 17.19 -2.63 -8.62
C VAL A 238 16.24 -3.81 -8.42
N MET A 239 15.36 -4.12 -9.37
CA MET A 239 14.36 -5.18 -9.17
C MET A 239 14.89 -6.59 -9.43
N ALA A 240 15.82 -6.77 -10.37
CA ALA A 240 16.33 -8.10 -10.74
C ALA A 240 17.47 -8.62 -9.83
N GLY A 241 18.04 -7.78 -8.97
CA GLY A 241 19.16 -8.14 -8.09
C GLY A 241 18.78 -8.35 -6.62
N GLU A 242 17.68 -7.75 -6.16
CA GLU A 242 17.60 -7.41 -4.74
C GLU A 242 16.86 -8.38 -3.82
N ARG A 243 17.46 -8.63 -2.65
CA ARG A 243 16.87 -9.44 -1.58
C ARG A 243 15.76 -8.70 -0.83
N SER A 244 15.75 -7.38 -0.90
CA SER A 244 14.87 -6.49 -0.14
C SER A 244 13.60 -6.10 -0.89
N ILE A 245 13.46 -6.44 -2.17
CA ILE A 245 12.27 -6.15 -2.98
C ILE A 245 11.62 -7.48 -3.37
N ARG A 246 10.32 -7.61 -3.08
CA ARG A 246 9.52 -8.76 -3.49
C ARG A 246 8.37 -8.29 -4.36
N VAL A 247 8.30 -8.83 -5.56
CA VAL A 247 7.24 -8.50 -6.51
C VAL A 247 6.25 -9.65 -6.57
N PHE A 248 4.97 -9.31 -6.48
CA PHE A 248 3.86 -10.23 -6.52
C PHE A 248 2.91 -9.82 -7.62
N ARG A 249 2.48 -10.78 -8.43
CA ARG A 249 1.29 -10.64 -9.26
C ARG A 249 0.09 -10.98 -8.39
N ALA A 250 -0.84 -10.05 -8.26
CA ALA A 250 -2.09 -10.25 -7.56
C ALA A 250 -3.28 -10.14 -8.52
N SER A 251 -4.29 -10.99 -8.31
CA SER A 251 -5.59 -10.87 -8.97
C SER A 251 -6.69 -11.07 -7.95
N LEU A 252 -7.77 -10.29 -8.07
CA LEU A 252 -8.89 -10.29 -7.12
C LEU A 252 -10.18 -10.89 -7.72
N SER A 253 -10.16 -11.31 -8.99
CA SER A 253 -11.33 -11.86 -9.68
C SER A 253 -10.92 -12.98 -10.65
N PRO A 254 -11.61 -14.14 -10.66
CA PRO A 254 -12.77 -14.50 -9.83
C PRO A 254 -12.42 -14.97 -8.41
N ALA A 255 -11.13 -15.19 -8.12
CA ALA A 255 -10.63 -15.55 -6.80
C ALA A 255 -9.38 -14.72 -6.48
N VAL A 256 -9.15 -14.45 -5.19
CA VAL A 256 -7.91 -13.82 -4.74
C VAL A 256 -6.76 -14.79 -4.97
N SER A 257 -5.82 -14.40 -5.82
CA SER A 257 -4.59 -15.14 -6.06
C SER A 257 -3.40 -14.19 -5.99
N VAL A 258 -2.33 -14.65 -5.37
CA VAL A 258 -1.08 -13.92 -5.25
C VAL A 258 0.05 -14.88 -5.63
N ARG A 259 0.89 -14.48 -6.58
CA ARG A 259 2.05 -15.26 -7.04
C ARG A 259 3.29 -14.40 -7.01
N GLU A 260 4.34 -14.86 -6.35
CA GLU A 260 5.64 -14.21 -6.38
C GLU A 260 6.25 -14.27 -7.79
N MET A 261 6.83 -13.15 -8.20
CA MET A 261 7.51 -12.96 -9.47
C MET A 261 9.01 -12.79 -9.19
N ILE A 262 9.83 -13.55 -9.90
CA ILE A 262 11.28 -13.47 -9.81
C ILE A 262 11.77 -12.75 -11.07
N PHE A 263 12.51 -11.66 -10.87
CA PHE A 263 13.21 -10.97 -11.94
C PHE A 263 14.65 -11.48 -11.95
N GLU A 264 15.12 -11.94 -13.10
CA GLU A 264 16.52 -12.31 -13.30
C GLU A 264 17.21 -11.20 -14.10
N PRO A 265 18.45 -10.82 -13.74
CA PRO A 265 19.18 -9.84 -14.52
C PRO A 265 19.44 -10.43 -15.91
N LEU A 266 19.39 -9.58 -16.95
CA LEU A 266 19.78 -10.01 -18.29
C LEU A 266 21.22 -10.52 -18.22
N LYS A 267 21.42 -11.77 -18.66
CA LYS A 267 22.77 -12.30 -18.83
C LYS A 267 23.48 -11.44 -19.88
N ALA A 268 24.59 -10.82 -19.47
CA ALA A 268 25.49 -10.07 -20.32
C ALA A 268 26.07 -10.96 -21.43
#